data_AF-A0A6A6YQD5-F1
#
_entry.id   AF-A0A6A6YQD5-F1
#
_cell.length_a   1.000
_cell.length_b   1.000
_cell.length_c   1.000
_cell.angle_alpha   90.00
_cell.angle_beta   90.00
_cell.angle_gamma   90.00
#
_symmetry.space_group_name_H-M   'P 1'
#
loop_
_entity.id
_entity.type
_entity.pdbx_description
1 polymer ?
#
loop_
_entity_poly.entity_id
_entity_poly.type
_entity_poly.pdbx_seq_one_letter_code
_entity_poly.pdbx_strand_id
1 'polypeptide(L)'
;YITLSYCWGQVPQLYLTTDNAGHLFQRGALLSVRKLIPRTIRDAMDLVTVIGERYLWVDTLCIWREDADIKHDQISEMGHVYSNALMTVMAVAGDDASHGLSVASEESTHSLEFEWHEAASSLSEKLQHTKHFARGWTYQETVLSKRCLYLTSEFVMFLC
;
A
#
# COMPACT_ATOMS: atom_id res chain seq x y z
N TYR A 1 5.60 -11.12 5.11
CA TYR A 1 5.60 -10.06 4.08
C TYR A 1 4.50 -9.07 4.40
N ILE A 2 4.69 -7.83 3.95
CA ILE A 2 3.76 -6.71 4.09
C ILE A 2 3.08 -6.48 2.74
N THR A 3 1.85 -5.99 2.76
CA THR A 3 1.07 -5.59 1.58
C THR A 3 0.86 -4.09 1.58
N LEU A 4 0.81 -3.46 0.41
CA LEU A 4 0.46 -2.05 0.26
C LEU A 4 -0.92 -1.90 -0.37
N SER A 5 -1.73 -1.04 0.24
CA SER A 5 -3.02 -0.60 -0.26
C SER A 5 -2.96 0.91 -0.49
N TYR A 6 -3.15 1.37 -1.73
CA TYR A 6 -2.96 2.78 -2.10
C TYR A 6 -3.80 3.19 -3.32
N CYS A 7 -4.07 4.48 -3.45
CA CYS A 7 -4.69 5.02 -4.67
C CYS A 7 -3.67 5.08 -5.81
N TRP A 8 -4.01 4.48 -6.95
CA TRP A 8 -3.15 4.57 -8.14
C TRP A 8 -3.14 5.98 -8.75
N GLY A 9 -4.31 6.60 -8.89
CA GLY A 9 -4.47 7.86 -9.60
C GLY A 9 -4.11 7.78 -11.09
N GLN A 10 -3.89 8.95 -11.71
CA GLN A 10 -3.50 9.10 -13.12
C GLN A 10 -2.03 9.53 -13.23
N VAL A 11 -1.14 8.81 -12.53
CA VAL A 11 0.30 9.07 -12.53
C VAL A 11 1.08 7.92 -13.16
N PRO A 12 2.24 8.16 -13.77
CA PRO A 12 3.10 7.10 -14.28
C PRO A 12 3.53 6.15 -13.16
N GLN A 13 3.48 4.84 -13.44
CA GLN A 13 3.90 3.80 -12.50
C GLN A 13 4.67 2.71 -13.24
N LEU A 14 5.60 2.07 -12.53
CA LEU A 14 6.21 0.84 -12.99
C LEU A 14 5.19 -0.31 -12.87
N TYR A 15 5.00 -1.05 -13.96
CA TYR A 15 4.16 -2.24 -14.00
C TYR A 15 4.99 -3.47 -14.34
N LEU A 16 4.64 -4.63 -13.77
CA LEU A 16 5.22 -5.91 -14.19
C LEU A 16 4.68 -6.29 -15.58
N THR A 17 5.58 -6.39 -16.55
CA THR A 17 5.29 -6.77 -17.93
C THR A 17 6.23 -7.87 -18.40
N THR A 18 5.89 -8.52 -19.52
CA THR A 18 6.73 -9.58 -20.09
C THR A 18 8.12 -9.08 -20.43
N ASP A 19 8.21 -7.87 -20.96
CA ASP A 19 9.46 -7.26 -21.41
C ASP A 19 10.41 -6.89 -20.27
N ASN A 20 9.87 -6.53 -19.10
CA ASN A 20 10.69 -6.08 -17.98
C ASN A 20 10.90 -7.13 -16.88
N ALA A 21 10.10 -8.20 -16.86
CA ALA A 21 10.15 -9.23 -15.82
C ALA A 21 11.56 -9.82 -15.63
N GLY A 22 12.25 -10.14 -16.73
CA GLY A 22 13.60 -10.70 -16.70
C GLY A 22 14.63 -9.79 -16.01
N HIS A 23 14.44 -8.46 -16.10
CA HIS A 23 15.25 -7.48 -15.37
C HIS A 23 14.75 -7.34 -13.92
N LEU A 24 13.45 -7.15 -13.72
CA LEU A 24 12.85 -6.89 -12.40
C LEU A 24 13.07 -8.04 -11.40
N PHE A 25 13.22 -9.27 -11.86
CA PHE A 25 13.50 -10.43 -11.00
C PHE A 25 14.96 -10.53 -10.54
N GLN A 26 15.86 -9.68 -11.04
CA GLN A 26 17.24 -9.65 -10.61
C GLN A 26 17.42 -8.89 -9.29
N ARG A 27 18.37 -9.35 -8.48
CA ARG A 27 18.73 -8.67 -7.23
C ARG A 27 19.18 -7.25 -7.52
N GLY A 28 18.53 -6.27 -6.87
CA GLY A 28 18.85 -4.84 -7.03
C GLY A 28 18.18 -4.17 -8.22
N ALA A 29 17.35 -4.87 -9.01
CA ALA A 29 16.68 -4.29 -10.16
C ALA A 29 15.83 -3.07 -9.79
N LEU A 30 15.06 -3.13 -8.69
CA LEU A 30 14.24 -2.00 -8.22
C LEU A 30 15.07 -0.75 -7.85
N LEU A 31 16.35 -0.90 -7.48
CA LEU A 31 17.25 0.24 -7.27
C LEU A 31 17.60 0.91 -8.60
N SER A 32 17.85 0.11 -9.65
CA SER A 32 18.18 0.63 -10.99
C SER A 32 17.01 1.39 -11.64
N VAL A 33 15.77 0.98 -11.35
CA VAL A 33 14.55 1.61 -11.87
C VAL A 33 13.83 2.48 -10.84
N ARG A 34 14.47 2.86 -9.73
CA ARG A 34 13.85 3.57 -8.60
C ARG A 34 13.09 4.83 -9.03
N LYS A 35 13.53 5.52 -10.09
CA LYS A 35 12.86 6.72 -10.64
C LYS A 35 11.48 6.45 -11.25
N LEU A 36 11.23 5.22 -11.70
CA LEU A 36 9.94 4.78 -12.26
C LEU A 36 8.97 4.30 -11.17
N ILE A 37 9.46 4.12 -9.94
CA ILE A 37 8.66 3.67 -8.80
C ILE A 37 8.03 4.90 -8.12
N PRO A 38 6.69 5.00 -8.09
CA PRO A 38 5.98 6.07 -7.41
C PRO A 38 6.40 6.28 -5.95
N ARG A 39 6.25 7.51 -5.44
CA ARG A 39 6.69 7.87 -4.09
C ARG A 39 6.03 7.00 -3.02
N THR A 40 4.72 6.76 -3.11
CA THR A 40 3.99 5.93 -2.14
C THR A 40 4.59 4.53 -2.02
N ILE A 41 5.01 3.92 -3.13
CA ILE A 41 5.65 2.61 -3.13
C ILE A 41 7.07 2.69 -2.55
N ARG A 42 7.86 3.72 -2.92
CA ARG A 42 9.22 3.91 -2.38
C ARG A 42 9.21 4.09 -0.86
N ASP A 43 8.33 4.94 -0.36
CA ASP A 43 8.16 5.17 1.07
C ASP A 43 7.71 3.87 1.77
N ALA A 44 6.85 3.05 1.13
CA ALA A 44 6.46 1.75 1.66
C ALA A 44 7.63 0.75 1.74
N MET A 45 8.53 0.74 0.74
CA MET A 45 9.74 -0.09 0.78
C MET A 45 10.65 0.31 1.96
N ASP A 46 10.80 1.61 2.19
CA ASP A 46 11.60 2.15 3.28
C ASP A 46 10.95 1.83 4.64
N LEU A 47 9.62 1.97 4.77
CA LEU A 47 8.85 1.59 5.95
C LEU A 47 8.96 0.10 6.29
N VAL A 48 8.84 -0.79 5.29
CA VAL A 48 8.99 -2.24 5.48
C VAL A 48 10.35 -2.58 6.07
N THR A 49 11.39 -1.88 5.62
CA THR A 49 12.76 -2.05 6.15
C THR A 49 12.82 -1.61 7.62
N VAL A 50 12.21 -0.48 7.99
CA VAL A 50 12.15 0.01 9.38
C VAL A 50 11.39 -0.94 10.31
N ILE A 51 10.32 -1.56 9.81
CA ILE A 51 9.54 -2.56 10.56
C ILE A 51 10.33 -3.86 10.79
N GLY A 52 11.45 -4.06 10.10
CA GLY A 52 12.27 -5.27 10.17
C GLY A 52 11.77 -6.41 9.28
N GLU A 53 10.87 -6.10 8.33
CA GLU A 53 10.40 -7.05 7.32
C GLU A 53 11.22 -6.93 6.03
N ARG A 54 11.21 -7.99 5.21
CA ARG A 54 12.01 -8.05 3.97
C ARG A 54 11.19 -7.89 2.70
N TYR A 55 9.93 -8.31 2.74
CA TYR A 55 9.12 -8.50 1.54
C TYR A 55 7.92 -7.58 1.57
N LEU A 56 7.74 -6.82 0.49
CA LEU A 56 6.59 -5.97 0.23
C LEU A 56 5.89 -6.48 -1.03
N TRP A 57 4.59 -6.72 -0.95
CA TRP A 57 3.74 -6.99 -2.09
C TRP A 57 3.04 -5.70 -2.54
N VAL A 58 3.11 -5.41 -3.84
CA VAL A 58 2.46 -4.26 -4.48
C VAL A 58 1.82 -4.75 -5.77
N ASP A 59 0.52 -4.49 -5.93
CA ASP A 59 -0.28 -4.94 -7.08
C ASP A 59 0.39 -4.66 -8.44
N THR A 60 0.88 -3.43 -8.66
CA THR A 60 1.52 -3.02 -9.91
C THR A 60 2.83 -3.75 -10.21
N LEU A 61 3.54 -4.23 -9.18
CA LEU A 61 4.83 -4.93 -9.32
C LEU A 61 4.72 -6.45 -9.20
N CYS A 62 3.59 -6.97 -8.71
CA CYS A 62 3.39 -8.39 -8.42
C CYS A 62 2.30 -9.04 -9.26
N ILE A 63 1.45 -8.26 -9.93
CA ILE A 63 0.42 -8.76 -10.85
C ILE A 63 0.86 -8.52 -12.29
N TRP A 64 0.79 -9.57 -13.10
CA TRP A 64 1.08 -9.52 -14.52
C TRP A 64 0.03 -8.71 -15.26
N ARG A 65 0.45 -7.72 -16.06
CA ARG A 65 -0.49 -6.78 -16.68
C ARG A 65 -1.09 -7.23 -18.00
N GLU A 66 -0.29 -7.90 -18.82
CA GLU A 66 -0.55 -8.06 -20.26
C GLU A 66 -1.39 -9.31 -20.58
N ASP A 67 -1.16 -10.38 -19.84
CA ASP A 67 -1.90 -11.63 -19.98
C ASP A 67 -3.18 -11.57 -19.14
N ALA A 68 -4.33 -11.57 -19.82
CA ALA A 68 -5.63 -11.40 -19.18
C ALA A 68 -6.01 -12.59 -18.28
N ASP A 69 -5.64 -13.81 -18.66
CA ASP A 69 -5.99 -15.03 -17.92
C ASP A 69 -5.12 -15.12 -16.67
N ILE A 70 -3.80 -14.95 -16.80
CA ILE A 70 -2.88 -14.91 -15.65
C ILE A 70 -3.26 -13.79 -14.69
N LYS A 71 -3.59 -12.60 -15.23
CA LYS A 71 -4.03 -11.48 -14.41
C LYS A 71 -5.33 -11.79 -13.66
N HIS A 72 -6.29 -12.43 -14.32
CA HIS A 72 -7.55 -12.82 -13.69
C HIS A 72 -7.31 -13.79 -12.54
N ASP A 73 -6.49 -14.81 -12.76
CA ASP A 73 -6.10 -15.78 -11.74
C ASP A 73 -5.36 -15.10 -10.57
N GLN A 74 -4.43 -14.18 -10.84
CA GLN A 74 -3.73 -13.46 -9.77
C GLN A 74 -4.65 -12.53 -8.98
N ILE A 75 -5.65 -11.93 -9.64
CA ILE A 75 -6.65 -11.08 -8.96
C ILE A 75 -7.57 -11.94 -8.09
N SER A 76 -7.97 -13.13 -8.54
CA SER A 76 -8.80 -14.03 -7.73
C SER A 76 -8.05 -14.48 -6.45
N GLU A 77 -6.72 -14.60 -6.53
CA GLU A 77 -5.85 -14.91 -5.39
C GLU A 77 -5.55 -13.73 -4.46
N MET A 78 -5.98 -12.49 -4.76
CA MET A 78 -5.70 -11.33 -3.90
C MET A 78 -6.19 -11.53 -2.47
N GLY A 79 -7.30 -12.25 -2.27
CA GLY A 79 -7.79 -12.55 -0.93
C GLY A 79 -6.80 -13.37 -0.10
N HIS A 80 -6.11 -14.32 -0.74
CA HIS A 80 -5.04 -15.09 -0.11
C HIS A 80 -3.81 -14.22 0.16
N VAL A 81 -3.49 -13.27 -0.73
CA VAL A 81 -2.39 -12.33 -0.52
C VAL A 81 -2.59 -11.50 0.74
N TYR A 82 -3.75 -10.87 0.93
CA TYR A 82 -4.03 -10.03 2.10
C TYR A 82 -4.19 -10.83 3.40
N SER A 83 -4.87 -11.98 3.36
CA SER A 83 -5.06 -12.83 4.55
C SER A 83 -3.80 -13.51 5.08
N ASN A 84 -2.79 -13.68 4.23
CA ASN A 84 -1.49 -14.24 4.63
C ASN A 84 -0.41 -13.18 4.86
N ALA A 85 -0.69 -11.90 4.59
CA ALA A 85 0.20 -10.82 4.96
C ALA A 85 0.32 -10.70 6.48
N LEU A 86 1.49 -10.29 6.97
CA LEU A 86 1.68 -9.95 8.38
C LEU A 86 0.84 -8.72 8.76
N MET A 87 0.79 -7.75 7.86
CA MET A 87 0.07 -6.49 7.99
C MET A 87 -0.07 -5.86 6.60
N THR A 88 -1.16 -5.11 6.41
CA THR A 88 -1.34 -4.23 5.25
C THR A 88 -1.13 -2.78 5.65
N VAL A 89 -0.28 -2.08 4.90
CA VAL A 89 -0.11 -0.63 5.01
C VAL A 89 -1.16 0.04 4.13
N MET A 90 -2.02 0.85 4.74
CA MET A 90 -3.11 1.57 4.08
C MET A 90 -2.69 3.02 3.89
N ALA A 91 -2.29 3.38 2.67
CA ALA A 91 -1.88 4.73 2.28
C ALA A 91 -3.12 5.58 1.97
N VAL A 92 -3.83 6.01 3.02
CA VAL A 92 -5.14 6.67 2.92
C VAL A 92 -5.02 8.16 2.59
N ALA A 93 -3.94 8.82 3.02
CA ALA A 93 -3.71 10.25 2.81
C ALA A 93 -3.63 10.65 1.31
N GLY A 94 -3.19 9.72 0.46
CA GLY A 94 -2.89 9.98 -0.94
C GLY A 94 -4.05 9.69 -1.88
N ASP A 95 -4.29 10.64 -2.78
CA ASP A 95 -5.23 10.49 -3.90
C ASP A 95 -4.61 9.77 -5.11
N ASP A 96 -3.28 9.62 -5.12
CA ASP A 96 -2.52 8.92 -6.17
C ASP A 96 -1.19 8.36 -5.65
N ALA A 97 -0.49 7.62 -6.51
CA ALA A 97 0.75 6.92 -6.18
C ALA A 97 1.97 7.85 -5.94
N SER A 98 1.87 9.12 -6.32
CA SER A 98 2.94 10.11 -6.16
C SER A 98 2.93 10.81 -4.79
N HIS A 99 1.85 10.65 -4.02
CA HIS A 99 1.67 11.31 -2.74
C HIS A 99 2.74 10.96 -1.69
N GLY A 100 3.08 9.68 -1.54
CA GLY A 100 3.96 9.19 -0.46
C GLY A 100 3.20 8.69 0.76
N LEU A 101 3.95 8.30 1.80
CA LEU A 101 3.39 7.83 3.09
C LEU A 101 3.54 8.83 4.24
N SER A 102 3.88 10.10 3.94
CA SER A 102 4.13 11.11 4.97
C SER A 102 2.91 11.35 5.86
N VAL A 103 3.12 11.22 7.16
CA VAL A 103 2.16 11.56 8.22
C VAL A 103 2.57 12.94 8.74
N ALA A 104 1.93 13.99 8.24
CA ALA A 104 2.19 15.41 8.58
C ALA A 104 3.66 15.89 8.38
N SER A 105 3.85 17.21 8.24
CA SER A 105 5.13 17.82 7.84
C SER A 105 6.20 17.78 8.95
N GLU A 106 7.45 18.04 8.58
CA GLU A 106 8.63 18.19 9.47
C GLU A 106 8.45 19.23 10.59
N GLU A 107 7.39 20.05 10.56
CA GLU A 107 7.06 21.04 11.59
C GLU A 107 6.10 20.50 12.66
N SER A 108 5.58 19.30 12.48
CA SER A 108 4.60 18.64 13.35
C SER A 108 5.13 17.32 13.89
N THR A 109 6.30 17.33 14.55
CA THR A 109 6.56 16.42 15.66
C THR A 109 5.65 16.79 16.84
N HIS A 110 4.34 16.76 16.64
CA HIS A 110 3.50 16.32 17.73
C HIS A 110 3.89 14.85 17.91
N SER A 111 4.39 14.52 19.10
CA SER A 111 4.33 13.15 19.58
C SER A 111 2.99 12.61 19.14
N LEU A 112 2.99 11.64 18.22
CA LEU A 112 1.79 10.89 17.88
C LEU A 112 1.41 10.18 19.18
N GLU A 113 0.67 10.86 20.03
CA GLU A 113 -0.04 10.24 21.12
C GLU A 113 -0.92 9.22 20.41
N PHE A 114 -0.58 7.94 20.64
CA PHE A 114 -1.45 6.83 20.32
C PHE A 114 -2.70 7.02 21.20
N GLU A 115 -3.59 7.91 20.79
CA GLU A 115 -4.94 7.93 21.30
C GLU A 115 -5.59 6.66 20.76
N TRP A 116 -5.69 5.66 21.64
CA TRP A 116 -6.61 4.55 21.47
C TRP A 116 -8.01 5.14 21.46
N HIS A 117 -8.45 5.64 20.31
CA HIS A 117 -9.82 6.07 20.14
C HIS A 117 -10.70 4.83 20.20
N GLU A 118 -11.41 4.70 21.32
CA GLU A 118 -12.55 3.82 21.55
C GLU A 118 -13.77 4.25 20.69
N ALA A 119 -13.52 4.69 19.46
CA ALA A 119 -14.51 5.24 18.54
C ALA A 119 -14.25 4.70 17.12
N ALA A 120 -14.35 3.38 16.97
CA ALA A 120 -14.35 2.74 15.65
C ALA A 120 -15.40 3.34 14.69
N SER A 121 -16.50 3.89 15.24
CA SER A 121 -17.55 4.59 14.49
C SER A 121 -17.10 5.90 13.87
N SER A 122 -16.44 6.79 14.62
CA SER A 122 -15.98 8.09 14.09
C SER A 122 -14.85 7.91 13.07
N LEU A 123 -14.03 6.87 13.25
CA LEU A 123 -13.00 6.50 12.30
C LEU A 123 -13.59 6.01 10.97
N SER A 124 -14.55 5.09 11.03
CA SER A 124 -15.23 4.61 9.83
C SER A 124 -15.81 5.77 9.03
N GLU A 125 -16.41 6.75 9.71
CA GLU A 125 -16.95 7.96 9.07
C GLU A 125 -15.85 8.80 8.40
N LYS A 126 -14.73 9.06 9.10
CA LYS A 126 -13.58 9.79 8.53
C LYS A 126 -12.96 9.07 7.32
N LEU A 127 -12.82 7.75 7.39
CA LEU A 127 -12.20 6.95 6.33
C LEU A 127 -13.12 6.82 5.10
N GLN A 128 -14.43 6.68 5.28
CA GLN A 128 -15.42 6.50 4.20
C GLN A 128 -15.40 7.61 3.15
N HIS A 129 -15.01 8.83 3.52
CA HIS A 129 -14.97 9.98 2.61
C HIS A 129 -13.66 10.09 1.81
N THR A 130 -12.68 9.23 2.07
CA THR A 130 -11.39 9.25 1.37
C THR A 130 -11.51 8.59 0.00
N LYS A 131 -10.72 9.06 -0.98
CA LYS A 131 -10.65 8.41 -2.31
C LYS A 131 -10.20 6.94 -2.21
N HIS A 132 -9.40 6.63 -1.20
CA HIS A 132 -8.95 5.28 -0.92
C HIS A 132 -10.11 4.34 -0.66
N PHE A 133 -11.04 4.70 0.24
CA PHE A 133 -12.21 3.87 0.58
C PHE A 133 -13.35 3.93 -0.45
N ALA A 134 -13.33 4.87 -1.39
CA ALA A 134 -14.22 4.86 -2.54
C ALA A 134 -13.90 3.74 -3.55
N ARG A 135 -12.74 3.08 -3.44
CA ARG A 135 -12.35 1.97 -4.32
C ARG A 135 -13.00 0.67 -3.88
N GLY A 136 -13.60 -0.06 -4.82
CA GLY A 136 -14.25 -1.35 -4.54
C GLY A 136 -13.31 -2.41 -3.94
N TRP A 137 -12.01 -2.35 -4.27
CA TRP A 137 -11.00 -3.28 -3.76
C TRP A 137 -10.70 -3.08 -2.27
N THR A 138 -10.78 -1.84 -1.77
CA THR A 138 -10.39 -1.49 -0.39
C THR A 138 -11.13 -2.32 0.67
N TYR A 139 -12.36 -2.74 0.39
CA TYR A 139 -13.11 -3.63 1.29
C TYR A 139 -12.39 -4.97 1.48
N GLN A 140 -12.00 -5.64 0.38
CA GLN A 140 -11.27 -6.91 0.42
C GLN A 140 -9.90 -6.74 1.06
N GLU A 141 -9.17 -5.67 0.68
CA GLU A 141 -7.85 -5.33 1.21
C GLU A 141 -7.90 -5.13 2.74
N THR A 142 -8.99 -4.52 3.25
CA THR A 142 -9.16 -4.24 4.68
C THR A 142 -9.64 -5.47 5.46
N VAL A 143 -10.76 -6.07 5.04
CA VAL A 143 -11.44 -7.11 5.82
C VAL A 143 -10.66 -8.41 5.89
N LEU A 144 -9.90 -8.73 4.83
CA LEU A 144 -9.10 -9.96 4.82
C LEU A 144 -7.75 -9.80 5.50
N SER A 145 -7.30 -8.58 5.74
CA SER A 145 -6.04 -8.32 6.43
C SER A 145 -6.16 -8.63 7.92
N LYS A 146 -5.21 -9.40 8.46
CA LYS A 146 -5.13 -9.68 9.90
C LYS A 146 -4.81 -8.44 10.72
N ARG A 147 -4.05 -7.51 10.13
CA ARG A 147 -3.59 -6.27 10.75
C ARG A 147 -3.54 -5.17 9.70
N CYS A 148 -3.95 -3.97 10.05
CA CYS A 148 -3.91 -2.81 9.16
C CYS A 148 -3.22 -1.63 9.84
N LEU A 149 -2.25 -1.02 9.15
CA LEU A 149 -1.64 0.24 9.53
C LEU A 149 -2.17 1.35 8.61
N TYR A 150 -3.07 2.17 9.13
CA TYR A 150 -3.62 3.32 8.42
C TYR A 150 -2.72 4.52 8.57
N LEU A 151 -2.29 5.06 7.42
CA LEU A 151 -1.51 6.28 7.32
C LEU A 151 -2.39 7.34 6.66
N THR A 152 -2.85 8.28 7.47
CA THR A 152 -3.66 9.42 7.05
C THR A 152 -2.84 10.71 7.18
N SER A 153 -3.36 11.82 6.68
CA SER A 153 -2.74 13.14 6.85
C SER A 153 -2.78 13.66 8.30
N GLU A 154 -3.69 13.13 9.12
CA GLU A 154 -3.95 13.62 10.48
C GLU A 154 -3.41 12.69 11.57
N PHE A 155 -3.46 11.38 11.34
CA PHE A 155 -3.12 10.37 12.34
C PHE A 155 -2.59 9.07 11.72
N VAL A 156 -1.94 8.27 12.57
CA VAL A 156 -1.58 6.88 12.30
C VAL A 156 -2.44 5.98 13.18
N MET A 157 -2.97 4.92 12.61
CA MET A 157 -3.74 3.93 13.37
C MET A 157 -3.33 2.51 13.04
N PHE A 158 -3.27 1.66 14.06
CA PHE A 158 -3.00 0.25 13.93
C PHE A 158 -4.19 -0.58 14.44
N LEU A 159 -4.76 -1.42 13.57
CA LEU A 159 -5.85 -2.36 13.90
C LEU A 159 -5.32 -3.81 13.81
N CYS A 160 -5.74 -4.66 14.74
CA CYS A 160 -5.39 -6.09 14.87
C CYS A 160 -6.63 -6.96 15.03
#